data_AF-A0A2V5RYE9-F1
#
_entry.id   AF-A0A2V5RYE9-F1
#
_cell.length_a   1.000
_cell.length_b   1.000
_cell.length_c   1.000
_cell.angle_alpha   90.00
_cell.angle_beta   90.00
_cell.angle_gamma   90.00
#
_symmetry.space_group_name_H-M   'P 1'
#
loop_
_entity.id
_entity.type
_entity.pdbx_description
1 polymer ?
#
loop_
_entity_poly.entity_id
_entity_poly.type
_entity_poly.pdbx_seq_one_letter_code
_entity_poly.pdbx_strand_id
1 'polypeptide(L)'
;MKSKLISLSAITPTVIAASSICFIGTIRAQTGAEPGMPLGSNPHLRSQSAGAAASPGAKVKMSQKDVNFIQKAAGGGAQEVENGKMAEKQAKSAGVKSVAARMVADHTRTNKELTALANRKGVTFNTSGVRAQNL
;
A
#
# COMPACT_ATOMS: atom_id res chain seq x y z
N MET A 1 -63.12 -28.47 -21.99
CA MET A 1 -62.84 -27.08 -21.55
C MET A 1 -61.33 -26.97 -21.37
N LYS A 2 -60.62 -26.39 -22.33
CA LYS A 2 -59.99 -25.05 -22.28
C LYS A 2 -58.87 -24.90 -21.22
N SER A 3 -57.65 -25.23 -21.65
CA SER A 3 -56.37 -24.48 -21.54
C SER A 3 -56.04 -23.67 -20.27
N LYS A 4 -54.80 -23.81 -19.76
CA LYS A 4 -53.73 -22.78 -19.89
C LYS A 4 -52.37 -23.21 -19.32
N LEU A 5 -51.32 -22.94 -20.11
CA LEU A 5 -49.88 -23.01 -19.84
C LEU A 5 -49.39 -21.63 -19.38
N ILE A 6 -48.54 -21.53 -18.34
CA ILE A 6 -47.68 -20.36 -18.04
C ILE A 6 -46.47 -20.88 -17.23
N SER A 7 -45.33 -21.21 -17.85
CA SER A 7 -44.19 -20.38 -18.29
C SER A 7 -43.05 -20.32 -17.28
N LEU A 8 -41.96 -20.99 -17.65
CA LEU A 8 -40.64 -21.00 -17.05
C LEU A 8 -39.90 -19.71 -17.44
N SER A 9 -39.50 -18.89 -16.47
CA SER A 9 -38.71 -17.68 -16.74
C SER A 9 -37.24 -18.07 -16.94
N ALA A 10 -36.81 -18.07 -18.20
CA ALA A 10 -35.40 -18.11 -18.58
C ALA A 10 -34.81 -16.70 -18.44
N ILE A 11 -33.79 -16.55 -17.59
CA ILE A 11 -33.01 -15.32 -17.47
C ILE A 11 -31.79 -15.44 -18.39
N THR A 12 -31.88 -14.81 -19.54
CA THR A 12 -30.78 -14.60 -20.49
C THR A 12 -29.83 -13.51 -19.97
N PRO A 13 -28.51 -13.73 -19.85
CA PRO A 13 -27.56 -12.64 -19.67
C PRO A 13 -27.25 -11.99 -21.02
N THR A 14 -27.71 -10.76 -21.21
CA THR A 14 -27.33 -9.93 -22.36
C THR A 14 -25.91 -9.40 -22.13
N VAL A 15 -24.97 -9.87 -22.94
CA VAL A 15 -23.62 -9.30 -23.07
C VAL A 15 -23.73 -8.05 -23.95
N ILE A 16 -23.41 -6.87 -23.42
CA ILE A 16 -23.09 -5.69 -24.22
C ILE A 16 -21.66 -5.29 -23.89
N ALA A 17 -20.75 -5.70 -24.76
CA ALA A 17 -19.42 -5.12 -24.86
C ALA A 17 -19.53 -3.79 -25.62
N ALA A 18 -19.12 -2.69 -24.98
CA ALA A 18 -18.86 -1.42 -25.65
C ALA A 18 -17.61 -0.78 -25.02
N SER A 19 -16.46 -1.31 -25.45
CA SER A 19 -15.28 -0.54 -25.87
C SER A 19 -15.16 0.90 -25.33
N SER A 20 -14.55 1.07 -24.16
CA SER A 20 -13.83 2.33 -23.88
C SER A 20 -12.52 2.30 -24.66
N ILE A 21 -12.52 3.02 -25.78
CA ILE A 21 -11.37 3.22 -26.65
C ILE A 21 -10.28 3.94 -25.84
N CYS A 22 -9.19 3.24 -25.55
CA CYS A 22 -7.92 3.89 -25.25
C CYS A 22 -7.45 4.54 -26.56
N PHE A 23 -7.61 5.85 -26.70
CA PHE A 23 -6.85 6.61 -27.69
C PHE A 23 -5.37 6.52 -27.30
N ILE A 24 -4.63 5.62 -27.95
CA ILE A 24 -3.18 5.69 -27.99
C ILE A 24 -2.87 6.88 -28.89
N GLY A 25 -2.76 8.06 -28.28
CA GLY A 25 -2.16 9.22 -28.92
C GLY A 25 -0.77 8.84 -29.41
N THR A 26 -0.57 8.94 -30.72
CA THR A 26 0.73 8.79 -31.38
C THR A 26 1.77 9.65 -30.68
N ILE A 27 2.83 9.05 -30.15
CA ILE A 27 4.00 9.79 -29.68
C ILE A 27 4.64 10.45 -30.90
N ARG A 28 4.35 11.72 -31.11
CA ARG A 28 5.16 12.61 -31.93
C ARG A 28 6.04 13.40 -30.97
N ALA A 29 7.34 13.22 -31.08
CA ALA A 29 8.32 14.04 -30.38
C ALA A 29 8.01 15.52 -30.67
N GLN A 30 7.57 16.24 -29.65
CA GLN A 30 7.41 17.70 -29.72
C GLN A 30 8.76 18.33 -29.43
N THR A 31 9.62 18.31 -30.44
CA THR A 31 10.60 19.38 -30.64
C THR A 31 9.80 20.61 -31.08
N GLY A 32 9.73 21.61 -30.22
CA GLY A 32 8.99 22.84 -30.50
C GLY A 32 9.25 23.85 -29.41
N ALA A 33 10.37 24.55 -29.53
CA ALA A 33 10.60 25.80 -28.82
C ALA A 33 9.61 26.83 -29.39
N GLU A 34 8.62 27.24 -28.59
CA GLU A 34 7.78 28.40 -28.86
C GLU A 34 8.09 29.48 -27.81
N PRO A 35 8.43 30.71 -28.23
CA PRO A 35 8.80 31.79 -27.33
C PRO A 35 7.55 32.47 -26.75
N GLY A 36 7.52 32.64 -25.42
CA GLY A 36 6.71 33.71 -24.82
C GLY A 36 5.45 33.35 -24.03
N MET A 37 5.36 32.18 -23.39
CA MET A 37 4.46 32.01 -22.24
C MET A 37 5.25 31.77 -20.95
N PRO A 38 5.08 32.61 -19.90
CA PRO A 38 5.72 32.35 -18.62
C PRO A 38 5.10 31.08 -18.02
N LEU A 39 5.83 29.96 -18.11
CA LEU A 39 5.59 28.81 -17.25
C LEU A 39 5.60 29.34 -15.81
N GLY A 40 4.48 29.17 -15.11
CA GLY A 40 4.34 29.56 -13.72
C GLY A 40 5.54 29.07 -12.92
N SER A 41 6.29 30.02 -12.36
CA SER A 41 7.35 29.75 -11.39
C SER A 41 6.70 29.18 -10.14
N ASN A 42 6.53 27.86 -10.10
CA ASN A 42 6.22 27.14 -8.87
C ASN A 42 7.53 27.03 -8.07
N PRO A 43 7.70 27.77 -6.95
CA PRO A 43 8.94 27.78 -6.17
C PRO A 43 9.27 26.40 -5.57
N HIS A 44 8.32 25.46 -5.59
CA HIS A 44 8.48 24.12 -5.05
C HIS A 44 9.23 23.15 -5.98
N LEU A 45 9.40 23.46 -7.27
CA LEU A 45 10.03 22.54 -8.24
C LEU A 45 11.50 22.87 -8.55
N ARG A 46 12.06 23.98 -8.04
CA ARG A 46 13.43 24.42 -8.33
C ARG A 46 14.48 24.10 -7.26
N SER A 47 14.09 23.57 -6.11
CA SER A 47 15.04 23.24 -5.03
C SER A 47 15.03 21.74 -4.74
N GLN A 48 15.71 20.99 -5.60
CA GLN A 48 16.46 19.75 -5.29
C GLN A 48 17.00 19.11 -6.58
N SER A 49 17.81 19.87 -7.31
CA SER A 49 18.81 19.29 -8.22
C SER A 49 20.12 20.03 -8.02
N ALA A 50 20.56 20.15 -6.77
CA ALA A 50 21.97 20.30 -6.47
C ALA A 50 22.47 18.89 -6.17
N GLY A 51 23.17 18.29 -7.13
CA GLY A 51 23.93 17.07 -6.94
C GLY A 51 25.04 17.33 -5.93
N ALA A 52 24.72 17.17 -4.64
CA ALA A 52 25.74 16.98 -3.63
C ALA A 52 26.22 15.54 -3.78
N ALA A 53 27.42 15.36 -4.34
CA ALA A 53 28.13 14.10 -4.28
C ALA A 53 28.16 13.66 -2.80
N ALA A 54 27.39 12.62 -2.48
CA ALA A 54 27.36 12.08 -1.13
C ALA A 54 28.74 11.50 -0.83
N SER A 55 29.47 12.13 0.10
CA SER A 55 30.69 11.54 0.65
C SER A 55 30.35 10.15 1.20
N PRO A 56 31.01 9.08 0.72
CA PRO A 56 30.80 7.73 1.23
C PRO A 56 31.29 7.71 2.69
N GLY A 57 30.36 7.83 3.64
CA GLY A 57 30.69 7.81 5.07
C GLY A 57 29.76 8.61 5.99
N ALA A 58 28.96 9.54 5.47
CA ALA A 58 27.99 10.26 6.31
C ALA A 58 26.80 9.36 6.65
N LYS A 59 26.71 8.88 7.91
CA LYS A 59 25.47 8.27 8.42
C LYS A 59 24.39 9.35 8.44
N VAL A 60 23.46 9.30 7.48
CA VAL A 60 22.26 10.13 7.50
C VAL A 60 21.47 9.76 8.76
N LYS A 61 21.40 10.68 9.72
CA LYS A 61 20.59 10.52 10.93
C LYS A 61 19.12 10.61 10.53
N MET A 62 18.34 9.58 10.86
CA MET A 62 16.89 9.58 10.62
C MET A 62 16.19 10.71 11.36
N SER A 63 15.12 11.23 10.77
CA SER A 63 14.30 12.23 11.45
C SER A 63 13.55 11.61 12.63
N GLN A 64 13.16 12.41 13.61
CA GLN A 64 12.34 11.92 14.73
C GLN A 64 11.00 11.35 14.26
N LYS A 65 10.45 11.88 13.16
CA LYS A 65 9.21 11.37 12.56
C LYS A 65 9.39 9.94 12.02
N ASP A 66 10.50 9.67 11.36
CA ASP A 66 10.79 8.33 10.83
C ASP A 66 11.02 7.32 11.95
N VAL A 67 11.74 7.71 13.01
CA VAL A 67 11.93 6.88 14.20
C VAL A 67 10.59 6.57 14.88
N ASN A 68 9.73 7.58 15.04
CA ASN A 68 8.39 7.38 15.61
C ASN A 68 7.50 6.50 14.73
N PHE A 69 7.62 6.60 13.41
CA PHE A 69 6.93 5.72 12.47
C PHE A 69 7.38 4.27 12.63
N ILE A 70 8.70 4.01 12.63
CA ILE A 70 9.26 2.66 12.83
C ILE A 70 8.77 2.08 14.15
N GLN A 71 8.82 2.87 15.22
CA GLN A 71 8.35 2.47 16.54
C GLN A 71 6.88 2.05 16.52
N LYS A 72 5.99 2.86 15.94
CA LYS A 72 4.56 2.56 15.84
C LYS A 72 4.28 1.36 14.94
N ALA A 73 4.91 1.28 13.77
CA ALA A 73 4.73 0.19 12.81
C ALA A 73 5.16 -1.15 13.42
N ALA A 74 6.28 -1.19 14.13
CA ALA A 74 6.72 -2.41 14.81
C ALA A 74 5.76 -2.86 15.91
N GLY A 75 5.25 -1.94 16.72
CA GLY A 75 4.29 -2.27 17.78
C GLY A 75 2.93 -2.70 17.24
N GLY A 76 2.38 -1.96 16.27
CA GLY A 76 1.12 -2.30 15.62
C GLY A 76 1.20 -3.63 14.87
N GLY A 77 2.26 -3.85 14.09
CA GLY A 77 2.47 -5.11 13.39
C GLY A 77 2.63 -6.30 14.32
N ALA A 78 3.25 -6.14 15.50
CA ALA A 78 3.34 -7.20 16.50
C ALA A 78 1.96 -7.55 17.09
N GLN A 79 1.12 -6.54 17.32
CA GLN A 79 -0.25 -6.72 17.78
C GLN A 79 -1.12 -7.41 16.71
N GLU A 80 -1.00 -7.03 15.44
CA GLU A 80 -1.73 -7.67 14.34
C GLU A 80 -1.39 -9.16 14.22
N VAL A 81 -0.13 -9.54 14.46
CA VAL A 81 0.27 -10.95 14.52
C VAL A 81 -0.42 -11.68 15.67
N GLU A 82 -0.49 -11.07 16.86
CA GLU A 82 -1.15 -11.72 18.00
C GLU A 82 -2.66 -11.83 17.82
N ASN A 83 -3.30 -10.78 17.29
CA ASN A 83 -4.71 -10.79 16.93
C ASN A 83 -4.99 -11.85 15.85
N GLY A 84 -4.12 -11.97 14.85
CA GLY A 84 -4.20 -13.00 13.82
C GLY A 84 -4.13 -14.41 14.41
N LYS A 85 -3.18 -14.68 15.32
CA LYS A 85 -3.08 -15.98 16.01
C LYS A 85 -4.33 -16.27 16.84
N MET A 86 -4.90 -15.26 17.50
CA MET A 86 -6.15 -15.42 18.25
C MET A 86 -7.29 -15.79 17.31
N ALA A 87 -7.43 -15.10 16.18
CA ALA A 87 -8.45 -15.38 15.18
C ALA A 87 -8.27 -16.77 14.55
N GLU A 88 -7.05 -17.18 14.24
CA GLU A 88 -6.74 -18.53 13.71
C GLU A 88 -7.20 -19.63 14.67
N LYS A 89 -6.98 -19.42 15.98
CA LYS A 89 -7.37 -20.36 17.04
C LYS A 89 -8.88 -20.38 17.30
N GLN A 90 -9.51 -19.21 17.37
CA GLN A 90 -10.87 -19.06 17.89
C GLN A 90 -11.96 -18.99 16.82
N ALA A 91 -11.62 -18.71 15.56
CA ALA A 91 -12.63 -18.60 14.50
C ALA A 91 -13.34 -19.94 14.25
N LYS A 92 -14.65 -19.88 13.99
CA LYS A 92 -15.46 -21.06 13.65
C LYS A 92 -15.46 -21.36 12.15
N SER A 93 -15.32 -20.32 11.32
CA SER A 93 -15.28 -20.45 9.86
C SER A 93 -13.88 -20.80 9.37
N ALA A 94 -13.78 -21.82 8.51
CA ALA A 94 -12.53 -22.19 7.84
C ALA A 94 -11.94 -21.03 7.01
N GLY A 95 -12.80 -20.22 6.38
CA GLY A 95 -12.36 -19.05 5.61
C GLY A 95 -11.68 -18.01 6.49
N VAL A 96 -12.25 -17.74 7.68
CA VAL A 96 -11.66 -16.79 8.63
C VAL A 96 -10.33 -17.30 9.16
N LYS A 97 -10.21 -18.60 9.47
CA LYS A 97 -8.93 -19.20 9.87
C LYS A 97 -7.85 -19.04 8.80
N SER A 98 -8.20 -19.28 7.54
CA SER A 98 -7.26 -19.13 6.42
C SER A 98 -6.80 -17.68 6.24
N VAL A 99 -7.71 -16.70 6.35
CA VAL A 99 -7.36 -15.27 6.33
C VAL A 99 -6.42 -14.94 7.50
N ALA A 100 -6.76 -15.39 8.71
CA ALA A 100 -5.97 -15.14 9.91
C ALA A 100 -4.55 -15.73 9.80
N ALA A 101 -4.41 -16.97 9.33
CA ALA A 101 -3.13 -17.62 9.11
C ALA A 101 -2.25 -16.84 8.11
N ARG A 102 -2.84 -16.33 7.02
CA ARG A 102 -2.13 -15.47 6.07
C ARG A 102 -1.71 -14.14 6.69
N MET A 103 -2.58 -13.50 7.48
CA MET A 103 -2.20 -12.28 8.21
C MET A 103 -1.01 -12.53 9.15
N VAL A 104 -1.03 -13.62 9.92
CA VAL A 104 0.09 -13.97 10.81
C VAL A 104 1.39 -14.11 10.00
N ALA A 105 1.35 -14.84 8.88
CA ALA A 105 2.53 -15.06 8.05
C ALA A 105 3.08 -13.74 7.46
N ASP A 106 2.21 -12.95 6.84
CA ASP A 106 2.60 -11.72 6.16
C ASP A 106 3.09 -10.65 7.13
N HIS A 107 2.35 -10.38 8.22
CA HIS A 107 2.78 -9.38 9.20
C HIS A 107 4.04 -9.83 9.95
N THR A 108 4.22 -11.12 10.23
CA THR A 108 5.47 -11.63 10.83
C THR A 108 6.67 -11.38 9.92
N ARG A 109 6.53 -11.64 8.61
CA ARG A 109 7.59 -11.36 7.63
C ARG A 109 7.91 -9.87 7.56
N THR A 110 6.88 -9.03 7.40
CA THR A 110 7.03 -7.57 7.33
C THR A 110 7.71 -7.01 8.59
N ASN A 111 7.36 -7.49 9.78
CA ASN A 111 7.99 -7.06 11.03
C ASN A 111 9.49 -7.41 11.08
N LYS A 112 9.88 -8.58 10.56
CA LYS A 112 11.31 -8.96 10.45
C LYS A 112 12.06 -8.05 9.48
N GLU A 113 11.46 -7.74 8.34
CA GLU A 113 12.03 -6.83 7.34
C GLU A 113 12.18 -5.41 7.87
N LEU A 114 11.16 -4.90 8.59
CA LEU A 114 11.22 -3.61 9.27
C LEU A 114 12.35 -3.57 10.30
N THR A 115 12.49 -4.62 11.11
CA THR A 115 13.57 -4.73 12.09
C THR A 115 14.95 -4.70 11.42
N ALA A 116 15.12 -5.47 10.35
CA ALA A 116 16.36 -5.49 9.60
C ALA A 116 16.67 -4.12 8.96
N LEU A 117 15.66 -3.44 8.41
CA LEU A 117 15.81 -2.11 7.84
C LEU A 117 16.20 -1.06 8.90
N ALA A 118 15.51 -1.06 10.04
CA ALA A 118 15.80 -0.17 11.17
C ALA A 118 17.24 -0.35 11.66
N ASN A 119 17.70 -1.60 11.82
CA ASN A 119 19.09 -1.92 12.20
C ASN A 119 20.10 -1.37 11.18
N ARG A 120 19.87 -1.57 9.87
CA ARG A 120 20.74 -1.00 8.81
C ARG A 120 20.78 0.52 8.84
N LYS A 121 19.71 1.17 9.31
CA LYS A 121 19.61 2.63 9.47
C LYS A 121 20.04 3.13 10.85
N GLY A 122 20.52 2.25 11.73
CA GLY A 122 20.97 2.61 13.07
C GLY A 122 19.85 3.08 14.00
N VAL A 123 18.62 2.63 13.78
CA VAL A 123 17.46 2.94 14.62
C VAL A 123 17.17 1.74 15.53
N THR A 124 17.24 1.97 16.84
CA THR A 124 16.75 1.03 17.85
C THR A 124 15.34 1.43 18.26
N PHE A 125 14.43 0.46 18.37
CA PHE A 125 13.04 0.67 18.80
C PHE A 125 12.63 -0.43 19.79
N ASN A 126 11.60 -0.16 20.59
CA ASN A 126 11.07 -1.12 21.57
C ASN A 126 9.54 -1.17 21.51
N THR A 127 8.97 -2.31 21.15
CA THR A 127 7.51 -2.48 20.99
C THR A 127 6.73 -2.38 22.30
N SER A 128 7.36 -2.47 23.48
CA SER A 128 6.70 -2.35 24.79
C SER A 128 6.05 -0.98 25.04
N GLY A 129 6.52 0.08 24.35
CA GLY A 129 5.97 1.43 24.49
C GLY A 129 4.77 1.74 23.58
N VAL A 130 4.49 0.86 22.61
CA VAL A 130 3.35 1.04 21.70
C VAL A 130 2.13 0.44 22.36
N ARG A 131 1.42 1.25 23.14
CA ARG A 131 0.07 0.90 23.56
C ARG A 131 -0.78 0.73 22.31
N ALA A 132 -1.47 -0.40 22.22
CA ALA A 132 -2.63 -0.57 21.36
C ALA A 132 -3.51 0.67 21.53
N GLN A 133 -3.52 1.56 20.56
CA GLN A 133 -4.41 2.70 20.60
C GLN A 133 -5.80 2.11 20.34
N ASN A 134 -6.59 2.01 21.41
CA ASN A 134 -8.01 1.68 21.47
C ASN A 134 -8.48 0.64 20.44
N LEU A 135 -8.55 -0.62 20.88
CA LEU A 135 -9.61 -1.54 20.45
C LEU A 135 -10.80 -1.41 21.39
#